data_AF-H5SAR5-F1
#
_entry.id   AF-H5SAR5-F1
#
_cell.length_a   1.000
_cell.length_b   1.000
_cell.length_c   1.000
_cell.angle_alpha   90.00
_cell.angle_beta   90.00
_cell.angle_gamma   90.00
#
_symmetry.space_group_name_H-M   'P 1'
#
loop_
_entity.id
_entity.type
_entity.pdbx_description
1 polymer ?
#
loop_
_entity_poly.entity_id
_entity_poly.type
_entity_poly.pdbx_seq_one_letter_code
_entity_poly.pdbx_strand_id
1 'polypeptide(L)'
;MKRSLAGLIERLREDVACVFERDPAARSWWEVVTAYPGVHAVWLYRLSHWLWKRGWFWLARFLSYWTRWFTGIEIHPAAKIGRRFFIDHGMGVVIGETAVVGDDCTLYHGVTLGGTSWQKGKRHPTLGNGVVVGAGAKILGPITVGDNARIGSNSVVLKDVPPSATVVGIPGHVVHKATAAQKAAIAKQLRFDAYGLAPDMPDPVAYAINRMLEHIQVLDRQIEELRRALREAGIAVPEVELPPLEACELRNGKEEKNA
;
A
#
# COMPACT_ATOMS: atom_id res chain seq x y z
N MET A 1 24.31 32.80 -5.39
CA MET A 1 22.98 32.86 -6.03
C MET A 1 22.84 32.02 -7.31
N LYS A 2 23.80 32.08 -8.28
CA LYS A 2 23.70 31.32 -9.55
C LYS A 2 23.68 29.78 -9.43
N ARG A 3 24.40 29.18 -8.46
CA ARG A 3 24.37 27.72 -8.19
C ARG A 3 23.02 27.20 -7.65
N SER A 4 22.20 28.08 -7.07
CA SER A 4 20.90 27.73 -6.48
C SER A 4 19.79 27.62 -7.53
N LEU A 5 19.86 28.41 -8.60
CA LEU A 5 18.83 28.44 -9.64
C LEU A 5 19.01 27.29 -10.64
N ALA A 6 20.26 26.99 -11.02
CA ALA A 6 20.58 25.87 -11.90
C ALA A 6 20.10 24.52 -11.32
N GLY A 7 20.36 24.28 -10.03
CA GLY A 7 19.89 23.06 -9.34
C GLY A 7 18.39 23.04 -9.04
N LEU A 8 17.65 24.15 -9.21
CA LEU A 8 16.19 24.15 -9.18
C LEU A 8 15.63 23.76 -10.55
N ILE A 9 16.16 24.36 -11.62
CA ILE A 9 15.77 24.07 -13.01
C ILE A 9 16.04 22.59 -13.34
N GLU A 10 17.20 22.07 -12.92
CA GLU A 10 17.54 20.66 -13.09
C GLU A 10 16.52 19.73 -12.40
N ARG A 11 16.09 20.09 -11.18
CA ARG A 11 15.05 19.33 -10.47
C ARG A 11 13.69 19.39 -11.15
N LEU A 12 13.29 20.55 -11.68
CA LEU A 12 12.03 20.66 -12.44
C LEU A 12 12.09 19.80 -13.70
N ARG A 13 13.24 19.77 -14.38
CA ARG A 13 13.45 18.94 -15.56
C ARG A 13 13.41 17.44 -15.21
N GLU A 14 14.02 17.04 -14.11
CA GLU A 14 13.94 15.66 -13.60
C GLU A 14 12.53 15.24 -13.23
N ASP A 15 11.77 16.11 -12.54
CA ASP A 15 10.40 15.82 -12.15
C ASP A 15 9.51 15.62 -13.40
N VAL A 16 9.73 16.40 -14.49
CA VAL A 16 9.01 16.22 -15.76
C VAL A 16 9.48 14.98 -16.54
N ALA A 17 10.78 14.71 -16.58
CA ALA A 17 11.32 13.51 -17.24
C ALA A 17 10.78 12.22 -16.59
N CYS A 18 10.65 12.22 -15.26
CA CYS A 18 10.07 11.11 -14.50
C CYS A 18 8.64 10.78 -14.94
N VAL A 19 7.84 11.79 -15.32
CA VAL A 19 6.48 11.57 -15.84
C VAL A 19 6.51 10.78 -17.15
N PHE A 20 7.36 11.16 -18.11
CA PHE A 20 7.46 10.45 -19.39
C PHE A 20 7.96 9.01 -19.25
N GLU A 21 8.79 8.73 -18.26
CA GLU A 21 9.30 7.37 -18.00
C GLU A 21 8.24 6.45 -17.37
N ARG A 22 7.29 7.02 -16.62
CA ARG A 22 6.37 6.25 -15.75
C ARG A 22 4.92 6.29 -16.18
N ASP A 23 4.53 7.29 -16.96
CA ASP A 23 3.16 7.45 -17.47
C ASP A 23 3.12 7.33 -19.00
N PRO A 24 2.64 6.19 -19.55
CA PRO A 24 2.45 6.00 -20.98
C PRO A 24 1.47 7.00 -21.62
N ALA A 25 0.63 7.68 -20.84
CA ALA A 25 -0.35 8.63 -21.35
C ALA A 25 0.27 10.02 -21.64
N ALA A 26 1.46 10.32 -21.12
CA ALA A 26 2.11 11.61 -21.31
C ALA A 26 2.59 11.79 -22.76
N ARG A 27 1.96 12.69 -23.53
CA ARG A 27 2.28 12.86 -24.96
C ARG A 27 3.25 14.00 -25.25
N SER A 28 3.21 15.06 -24.44
CA SER A 28 4.01 16.26 -24.70
C SER A 28 4.45 16.98 -23.42
N TRP A 29 5.59 17.67 -23.48
CA TRP A 29 6.11 18.43 -22.34
C TRP A 29 5.12 19.51 -21.88
N TRP A 30 4.44 20.15 -22.85
CA TRP A 30 3.44 21.18 -22.56
C TRP A 30 2.25 20.63 -21.79
N GLU A 31 1.75 19.45 -22.17
CA GLU A 31 0.70 18.74 -21.44
C GLU A 31 1.13 18.41 -20.01
N VAL A 32 2.33 17.87 -19.81
CA VAL A 32 2.84 17.57 -18.46
C VAL A 32 2.94 18.83 -17.60
N VAL A 33 3.44 19.93 -18.16
CA VAL A 33 3.58 21.18 -17.40
C VAL A 33 2.24 21.87 -17.13
N THR A 34 1.23 21.70 -17.97
CA THR A 34 -0.04 22.44 -17.84
C THR A 34 -1.19 21.62 -17.25
N ALA A 35 -1.16 20.29 -17.38
CA ALA A 35 -2.29 19.43 -17.11
C ALA A 35 -1.98 18.25 -16.17
N TYR A 36 -0.80 18.22 -15.50
CA TYR A 36 -0.49 17.21 -14.48
C TYR A 36 -0.52 17.80 -13.06
N PRO A 37 -1.61 17.60 -12.30
CA PRO A 37 -1.74 18.09 -10.93
C PRO A 37 -0.63 17.57 -9.99
N GLY A 38 -0.14 16.35 -10.24
CA GLY A 38 0.96 15.76 -9.48
C GLY A 38 2.25 16.59 -9.56
N VAL A 39 2.61 17.02 -10.77
CA VAL A 39 3.79 17.86 -11.02
C VAL A 39 3.61 19.23 -10.34
N HIS A 40 2.44 19.85 -10.51
CA HIS A 40 2.12 21.14 -9.87
C HIS A 40 2.23 21.06 -8.34
N ALA A 41 1.68 20.00 -7.74
CA ALA A 41 1.71 19.79 -6.30
C ALA A 41 3.14 19.66 -5.78
N VAL A 42 4.01 18.91 -6.47
CA VAL A 42 5.42 18.75 -6.08
C VAL A 42 6.15 20.09 -6.17
N TRP A 43 5.97 20.86 -7.24
CA TRP A 43 6.63 22.16 -7.40
C TRP A 43 6.22 23.17 -6.34
N LEU A 44 4.91 23.29 -6.07
CA LEU A 44 4.37 24.18 -5.05
C LEU A 44 4.73 23.71 -3.64
N TYR A 45 4.81 22.41 -3.39
CA TYR A 45 5.38 21.86 -2.17
C TYR A 45 6.84 22.28 -2.01
N ARG A 46 7.69 22.17 -3.04
CA ARG A 46 9.11 22.56 -2.93
C ARG A 46 9.26 24.04 -2.57
N LEU A 47 8.40 24.91 -3.10
CA LEU A 47 8.31 26.33 -2.71
C LEU A 47 7.83 26.49 -1.25
N SER A 48 6.76 25.79 -0.87
CA SER A 48 6.20 25.80 0.49
C SER A 48 7.22 25.32 1.54
N HIS A 49 7.96 24.26 1.21
CA HIS A 49 9.01 23.68 2.04
C HIS A 49 10.19 24.63 2.22
N TRP A 50 10.56 25.36 1.15
CA TRP A 50 11.57 26.40 1.22
C TRP A 50 11.14 27.56 2.12
N LEU A 51 9.87 28.00 2.04
CA LEU A 51 9.31 29.01 2.94
C LEU A 51 9.33 28.53 4.39
N TRP A 52 8.94 27.28 4.61
CA TRP A 52 8.95 26.64 5.93
C TRP A 52 10.34 26.65 6.55
N LYS A 53 11.39 26.29 5.79
CA LYS A 53 12.79 26.31 6.27
C LYS A 53 13.30 27.71 6.61
N ARG A 54 12.70 28.76 6.07
CA ARG A 54 13.04 30.16 6.36
C ARG A 54 12.26 30.75 7.54
N GLY A 55 11.44 29.94 8.20
CA GLY A 55 10.60 30.36 9.33
C GLY A 55 9.29 31.05 8.92
N TRP A 56 8.97 31.10 7.63
CA TRP A 56 7.74 31.74 7.12
C TRP A 56 6.57 30.75 7.18
N PHE A 57 6.28 30.25 8.38
CA PHE A 57 5.39 29.10 8.60
C PHE A 57 3.96 29.34 8.12
N TRP A 58 3.41 30.53 8.39
CA TRP A 58 2.05 30.87 7.96
C TRP A 58 1.94 30.87 6.43
N LEU A 59 2.89 31.50 5.72
CA LEU A 59 2.86 31.56 4.27
C LEU A 59 3.06 30.17 3.64
N ALA A 60 3.95 29.36 4.23
CA ALA A 60 4.14 27.97 3.82
C ALA A 60 2.85 27.14 3.99
N ARG A 61 2.13 27.30 5.10
CA ARG A 61 0.84 26.63 5.34
C ARG A 61 -0.26 27.11 4.40
N PHE A 62 -0.35 28.41 4.18
CA PHE A 62 -1.30 29.01 3.25
C PHE A 62 -1.08 28.50 1.83
N LEU A 63 0.17 28.48 1.36
CA LEU A 63 0.52 27.96 0.03
C LEU A 63 0.23 26.46 -0.10
N SER A 64 0.52 25.67 0.93
CA SER A 64 0.15 24.24 0.99
C SER A 64 -1.37 24.03 0.93
N TYR A 65 -2.15 24.85 1.62
CA TYR A 65 -3.61 24.82 1.55
C TYR A 65 -4.12 25.19 0.15
N TRP A 66 -3.57 26.24 -0.46
CA TRP A 66 -3.91 26.63 -1.82
C TRP A 66 -3.56 25.54 -2.84
N THR A 67 -2.41 24.88 -2.66
CA THR A 67 -1.97 23.74 -3.47
C THR A 67 -2.97 22.59 -3.38
N ARG A 68 -3.42 22.26 -2.18
CA ARG A 68 -4.49 21.27 -1.97
C ARG A 68 -5.77 21.65 -2.69
N TRP A 69 -6.22 22.89 -2.58
CA TRP A 69 -7.43 23.36 -3.24
C TRP A 69 -7.32 23.26 -4.77
N PHE A 70 -6.16 23.63 -5.33
CA PHE A 70 -5.91 23.62 -6.76
C PHE A 70 -5.72 22.21 -7.35
N THR A 71 -5.02 21.32 -6.63
CA THR A 71 -4.59 20.01 -7.18
C THR A 71 -5.29 18.79 -6.58
N GLY A 72 -5.98 18.95 -5.43
CA GLY A 72 -6.51 17.83 -4.66
C GLY A 72 -5.46 17.05 -3.85
N ILE A 73 -4.19 17.48 -3.88
CA ILE A 73 -3.06 16.82 -3.20
C ILE A 73 -2.66 17.64 -1.97
N GLU A 74 -2.67 17.02 -0.79
CA GLU A 74 -2.24 17.64 0.46
C GLU A 74 -0.83 17.19 0.85
N ILE A 75 0.12 18.12 0.84
CA ILE A 75 1.49 17.87 1.32
C ILE A 75 1.83 18.91 2.38
N HIS A 76 2.16 18.45 3.58
CA HIS A 76 2.57 19.34 4.66
C HIS A 76 3.95 19.97 4.32
N PRO A 77 4.14 21.30 4.51
CA PRO A 77 5.40 21.96 4.17
C PRO A 77 6.64 21.43 4.90
N ALA A 78 6.48 20.87 6.10
CA ALA A 78 7.57 20.29 6.88
C ALA A 78 7.99 18.87 6.42
N ALA A 79 7.18 18.19 5.60
CA ALA A 79 7.52 16.87 5.08
C ALA A 79 8.85 16.93 4.32
N LYS A 80 9.57 15.81 4.24
CA LYS A 80 10.84 15.72 3.49
C LYS A 80 10.62 14.82 2.29
N ILE A 81 10.75 15.37 1.08
CA ILE A 81 10.55 14.64 -0.17
C ILE A 81 11.81 14.71 -1.02
N GLY A 82 12.23 13.56 -1.54
CA GLY A 82 13.37 13.37 -2.42
C GLY A 82 13.21 13.95 -3.84
N ARG A 83 14.05 13.45 -4.73
CA ARG A 83 14.09 13.74 -6.18
C ARG A 83 13.20 12.78 -6.95
N ARG A 84 12.70 13.21 -8.12
CA ARG A 84 11.91 12.37 -9.04
C ARG A 84 10.73 11.69 -8.35
N PHE A 85 10.13 12.40 -7.39
CA PHE A 85 8.93 11.95 -6.70
C PHE A 85 7.73 12.13 -7.63
N PHE A 86 7.07 11.02 -7.95
CA PHE A 86 5.97 11.01 -8.90
C PHE A 86 4.64 10.78 -8.19
N ILE A 87 3.65 11.62 -8.50
CA ILE A 87 2.29 11.47 -8.01
C ILE A 87 1.38 11.26 -9.21
N ASP A 88 0.87 10.04 -9.36
CA ASP A 88 -0.01 9.69 -10.46
C ASP A 88 -1.48 9.80 -10.04
N HIS A 89 -2.29 10.47 -10.86
CA HIS A 89 -3.70 10.77 -10.61
C HIS A 89 -3.99 11.38 -9.23
N GLY A 90 -3.06 12.14 -8.64
CA GLY A 90 -2.92 12.39 -7.19
C GLY A 90 -4.09 12.90 -6.33
N MET A 91 -5.31 13.05 -6.84
CA MET A 91 -6.51 13.38 -6.06
C MET A 91 -6.59 12.56 -4.76
N GLY A 92 -6.73 13.25 -3.63
CA GLY A 92 -6.85 12.62 -2.31
C GLY A 92 -5.54 12.07 -1.73
N VAL A 93 -4.39 12.37 -2.33
CA VAL A 93 -3.09 12.08 -1.70
C VAL A 93 -2.87 13.00 -0.50
N VAL A 94 -2.48 12.41 0.64
CA VAL A 94 -2.22 13.13 1.89
C VAL A 94 -0.86 12.73 2.46
N ILE A 95 0.04 13.69 2.61
CA ILE A 95 1.39 13.51 3.16
C ILE A 95 1.57 14.40 4.38
N GLY A 96 1.67 13.76 5.55
CA GLY A 96 1.72 14.48 6.82
C GLY A 96 3.07 15.10 7.19
N GLU A 97 3.06 15.90 8.27
CA GLU A 97 4.15 16.79 8.68
C GLU A 97 5.52 16.14 8.80
N THR A 98 5.59 14.97 9.44
CA THR A 98 6.86 14.29 9.74
C THR A 98 7.17 13.15 8.77
N ALA A 99 6.45 13.10 7.65
CA ALA A 99 6.67 12.11 6.61
C ALA A 99 8.02 12.35 5.93
N VAL A 100 8.69 11.25 5.60
CA VAL A 100 9.90 11.26 4.79
C VAL A 100 9.63 10.38 3.58
N VAL A 101 9.90 10.90 2.39
CA VAL A 101 9.75 10.20 1.11
C VAL A 101 11.10 10.25 0.42
N GLY A 102 11.67 9.08 0.14
CA GLY A 102 12.93 8.94 -0.57
C GLY A 102 12.87 9.39 -2.03
N ASP A 103 13.97 9.18 -2.74
CA ASP A 103 14.06 9.45 -4.17
C ASP A 103 13.26 8.40 -4.96
N ASP A 104 12.81 8.76 -6.16
CA ASP A 104 12.16 7.86 -7.11
C ASP A 104 10.86 7.19 -6.63
N CYS A 105 10.26 7.66 -5.54
CA CYS A 105 8.98 7.13 -5.08
C CYS A 105 7.83 7.47 -6.02
N THR A 106 6.85 6.58 -6.11
CA THR A 106 5.60 6.78 -6.86
C THR A 106 4.39 6.57 -5.96
N LEU A 107 3.50 7.56 -5.91
CA LEU A 107 2.27 7.52 -5.13
C LEU A 107 1.08 7.69 -6.08
N TYR A 108 0.11 6.78 -6.01
CA TYR A 108 -1.14 6.91 -6.73
C TYR A 108 -2.19 7.70 -5.94
N HIS A 109 -3.30 8.02 -6.58
CA HIS A 109 -4.45 8.70 -5.98
C HIS A 109 -4.92 8.07 -4.66
N GLY A 110 -5.47 8.89 -3.75
CA GLY A 110 -6.04 8.44 -2.48
C GLY A 110 -5.05 7.86 -1.45
N VAL A 111 -3.74 7.93 -1.70
CA VAL A 111 -2.72 7.46 -0.76
C VAL A 111 -2.64 8.36 0.47
N THR A 112 -2.46 7.78 1.65
CA THR A 112 -2.25 8.54 2.89
C THR A 112 -0.98 8.09 3.59
N LEU A 113 -0.07 9.02 3.85
CA LEU A 113 1.07 8.89 4.77
C LEU A 113 0.69 9.59 6.08
N GLY A 114 -0.01 8.87 6.95
CA GLY A 114 -0.76 9.40 8.08
C GLY A 114 -0.09 9.17 9.44
N GLY A 115 -0.50 9.97 10.42
CA GLY A 115 -0.08 9.82 11.82
C GLY A 115 -1.01 8.91 12.61
N THR A 116 -0.48 8.26 13.65
CA THR A 116 -1.26 7.43 14.59
C THR A 116 -1.35 8.01 16.01
N SER A 117 -0.71 9.15 16.26
CA SER A 117 -0.61 9.77 17.59
C SER A 117 -0.85 11.27 17.54
N TRP A 118 -1.41 11.81 18.62
CA TRP A 118 -1.59 13.25 18.87
C TRP A 118 -0.33 13.93 19.43
N GLN A 119 0.67 13.14 19.84
CA GLN A 119 1.90 13.68 20.41
C GLN A 119 2.75 14.37 19.33
N LYS A 120 3.41 15.47 19.73
CA LYS A 120 4.42 16.13 18.90
C LYS A 120 5.61 15.19 18.71
N GLY A 121 6.15 15.14 17.48
CA GLY A 121 7.28 14.28 17.13
C GLY A 121 7.06 13.48 15.84
N LYS A 122 7.99 12.55 15.58
CA LYS A 122 7.91 11.61 14.45
C LYS A 122 6.71 10.69 14.64
N ARG A 123 5.76 10.78 13.72
CA ARG A 123 4.48 10.06 13.77
C ARG A 123 3.96 9.62 12.42
N HIS A 124 4.55 10.11 11.33
CA HIS A 124 4.23 9.72 9.97
C HIS A 124 5.33 8.81 9.40
N PRO A 125 5.04 8.06 8.32
CA PRO A 125 5.96 7.08 7.77
C PRO A 125 7.27 7.64 7.22
N THR A 126 8.23 6.75 7.01
CA THR A 126 9.44 6.98 6.22
C THR A 126 9.44 5.99 5.06
N LEU A 127 9.37 6.48 3.83
CA LEU A 127 9.55 5.68 2.62
C LEU A 127 11.01 5.76 2.18
N GLY A 128 11.62 4.61 1.91
CA GLY A 128 12.91 4.49 1.24
C GLY A 128 12.85 4.91 -0.23
N ASN A 129 13.90 4.65 -0.99
CA ASN A 129 13.99 5.01 -2.40
C ASN A 129 13.22 4.02 -3.28
N GLY A 130 12.65 4.50 -4.39
CA GLY A 130 11.98 3.66 -5.38
C GLY A 130 10.70 2.96 -4.89
N VAL A 131 10.13 3.40 -3.75
CA VAL A 131 8.91 2.80 -3.21
C VAL A 131 7.71 3.15 -4.10
N VAL A 132 6.89 2.16 -4.40
CA VAL A 132 5.63 2.34 -5.14
C VAL A 132 4.45 2.08 -4.21
N VAL A 133 3.55 3.05 -4.09
CA VAL A 133 2.37 2.97 -3.22
C VAL A 133 1.10 3.05 -4.06
N GLY A 134 0.42 1.91 -4.18
CA GLY A 134 -0.80 1.73 -4.95
C GLY A 134 -1.96 2.62 -4.49
N ALA A 135 -2.93 2.78 -5.38
CA ALA A 135 -4.08 3.67 -5.19
C ALA A 135 -4.84 3.37 -3.90
N GLY A 136 -5.20 4.41 -3.15
CA GLY A 136 -6.01 4.30 -1.93
C GLY A 136 -5.29 3.71 -0.72
N ALA A 137 -4.01 3.30 -0.82
CA ALA A 137 -3.30 2.71 0.31
C ALA A 137 -3.09 3.69 1.48
N LYS A 138 -3.09 3.17 2.71
CA LYS A 138 -2.91 3.93 3.95
C LYS A 138 -1.69 3.39 4.69
N ILE A 139 -0.67 4.22 4.85
CA ILE A 139 0.55 3.90 5.59
C ILE A 139 0.54 4.78 6.83
N LEU A 140 0.36 4.17 8.00
CA LEU A 140 0.02 4.89 9.23
C LEU A 140 1.07 4.66 10.31
N GLY A 141 1.53 5.76 10.91
CA GLY A 141 2.44 5.74 12.04
C GLY A 141 3.90 5.96 11.65
N PRO A 142 4.82 6.02 12.64
CA PRO A 142 6.25 6.24 12.42
C PRO A 142 6.96 4.96 11.94
N ILE A 143 6.41 4.29 10.95
CA ILE A 143 6.96 3.06 10.37
C ILE A 143 7.87 3.35 9.18
N THR A 144 8.74 2.41 8.86
CA THR A 144 9.67 2.46 7.74
C THR A 144 9.26 1.49 6.64
N VAL A 145 9.20 1.99 5.40
CA VAL A 145 9.00 1.19 4.20
C VAL A 145 10.32 1.16 3.44
N GLY A 146 10.96 0.00 3.36
CA GLY A 146 12.29 -0.16 2.78
C GLY A 146 12.34 0.11 1.27
N ASP A 147 13.56 0.28 0.77
CA ASP A 147 13.81 0.62 -0.64
C ASP A 147 13.17 -0.39 -1.60
N ASN A 148 12.61 0.11 -2.71
CA ASN A 148 11.95 -0.65 -3.76
C ASN A 148 10.75 -1.51 -3.31
N ALA A 149 10.24 -1.29 -2.09
CA ALA A 149 9.03 -1.96 -1.63
C ALA A 149 7.81 -1.51 -2.45
N ARG A 150 6.80 -2.38 -2.51
CA ARG A 150 5.54 -2.14 -3.22
C ARG A 150 4.37 -2.30 -2.26
N ILE A 151 3.53 -1.30 -2.15
CA ILE A 151 2.31 -1.36 -1.35
C ILE A 151 1.13 -1.51 -2.31
N GLY A 152 0.36 -2.57 -2.16
CA GLY A 152 -0.83 -2.84 -2.97
C GLY A 152 -1.92 -1.81 -2.73
N SER A 153 -2.77 -1.61 -3.73
CA SER A 153 -3.90 -0.68 -3.66
C SER A 153 -4.81 -1.01 -2.48
N ASN A 154 -5.35 0.03 -1.83
CA ASN A 154 -6.21 -0.03 -0.64
C ASN A 154 -5.62 -0.79 0.57
N SER A 155 -4.32 -1.11 0.57
CA SER A 155 -3.70 -1.78 1.72
C SER A 155 -3.55 -0.83 2.92
N VAL A 156 -3.65 -1.37 4.13
CA VAL A 156 -3.45 -0.61 5.38
C VAL A 156 -2.19 -1.09 6.09
N VAL A 157 -1.10 -0.34 5.97
CA VAL A 157 0.22 -0.72 6.48
C VAL A 157 0.44 -0.09 7.86
N LEU A 158 0.62 -0.95 8.87
CA LEU A 158 0.76 -0.57 10.28
C LEU A 158 2.11 -1.00 10.88
N LYS A 159 2.96 -1.67 10.10
CA LYS A 159 4.25 -2.22 10.54
C LYS A 159 5.32 -1.93 9.49
N ASP A 160 6.58 -2.00 9.92
CA ASP A 160 7.73 -1.82 9.03
C ASP A 160 7.70 -2.84 7.87
N VAL A 161 8.10 -2.37 6.70
CA VAL A 161 8.11 -3.15 5.46
C VAL A 161 9.56 -3.34 5.02
N PRO A 162 10.05 -4.59 4.86
CA PRO A 162 11.40 -4.84 4.37
C PRO A 162 11.65 -4.28 2.96
N PRO A 163 12.91 -3.98 2.60
CA PRO A 163 13.26 -3.61 1.24
C PRO A 163 12.80 -4.65 0.21
N SER A 164 12.34 -4.18 -0.95
CA SER A 164 11.86 -5.00 -2.08
C SER A 164 10.66 -5.92 -1.77
N ALA A 165 10.06 -5.80 -0.58
CA ALA A 165 8.88 -6.56 -0.21
C ALA A 165 7.62 -5.98 -0.87
N THR A 166 6.59 -6.83 -1.04
CA THR A 166 5.25 -6.40 -1.47
C THR A 166 4.29 -6.57 -0.31
N VAL A 167 3.46 -5.56 0.00
CA VAL A 167 2.46 -5.61 1.08
C VAL A 167 1.06 -5.45 0.51
N VAL A 168 0.13 -6.32 0.94
CA VAL A 168 -1.27 -6.28 0.48
C VAL A 168 -2.24 -6.48 1.64
N GLY A 169 -3.46 -5.98 1.52
CA GLY A 169 -4.57 -6.28 2.42
C GLY A 169 -4.79 -5.31 3.57
N ILE A 170 -5.83 -5.58 4.37
CA ILE A 170 -6.26 -4.78 5.51
C ILE A 170 -6.48 -5.73 6.71
N PRO A 171 -5.58 -5.76 7.71
CA PRO A 171 -4.29 -5.07 7.75
C PRO A 171 -3.30 -5.63 6.70
N GLY A 172 -2.28 -4.84 6.36
CA GLY A 172 -1.30 -5.18 5.33
C GLY A 172 -0.35 -6.29 5.77
N HIS A 173 -0.20 -7.30 4.92
CA HIS A 173 0.72 -8.42 5.10
C HIS A 173 1.77 -8.46 4.00
N VAL A 174 3.02 -8.79 4.36
CA VAL A 174 4.09 -9.01 3.38
C VAL A 174 3.80 -10.29 2.60
N VAL A 175 3.72 -10.16 1.27
CA VAL A 175 3.57 -11.28 0.34
C VAL A 175 4.94 -11.64 -0.21
N HIS A 176 5.31 -12.90 -0.08
CA HIS A 176 6.48 -13.44 -0.77
C HIS A 176 6.09 -13.83 -2.19
N LYS A 177 6.96 -13.53 -3.17
CA LYS A 177 6.78 -14.02 -4.54
C LYS A 177 6.70 -15.54 -4.50
N ALA A 178 5.52 -16.09 -4.78
CA ALA A 178 5.36 -17.51 -4.99
C ALA A 178 6.27 -17.94 -6.15
N THR A 179 7.07 -18.98 -5.92
CA THR A 179 7.84 -19.65 -6.98
C THR A 179 6.89 -20.14 -8.08
N ALA A 180 7.39 -20.35 -9.30
CA ALA A 180 6.56 -20.87 -10.39
C ALA A 180 5.85 -22.19 -10.02
N ALA A 181 6.52 -23.05 -9.23
CA ALA A 181 5.94 -24.27 -8.68
C ALA A 181 4.81 -23.99 -7.67
N GLN A 182 4.98 -23.02 -6.78
CA GLN A 182 3.93 -22.60 -5.83
C GLN A 182 2.75 -21.94 -6.54
N LYS A 183 2.99 -21.13 -7.58
CA LYS A 183 1.91 -20.55 -8.41
C LYS A 183 1.08 -21.62 -9.11
N ALA A 184 1.74 -22.63 -9.68
CA ALA A 184 1.06 -23.76 -10.31
C ALA A 184 0.26 -24.61 -9.31
N ALA A 185 0.79 -24.80 -8.09
CA ALA A 185 0.08 -25.51 -7.02
C ALA A 185 -1.14 -24.72 -6.52
N ILE A 186 -0.97 -23.42 -6.28
CA ILE A 186 -2.03 -22.50 -5.84
C ILE A 186 -3.14 -22.41 -6.89
N ALA A 187 -2.80 -22.26 -8.17
CA ALA A 187 -3.76 -22.25 -9.28
C ALA A 187 -4.50 -23.59 -9.45
N LYS A 188 -3.87 -24.71 -9.09
CA LYS A 188 -4.50 -26.04 -9.11
C LYS A 188 -5.43 -26.28 -7.91
N GLN A 189 -5.15 -25.64 -6.77
CA GLN A 189 -5.89 -25.79 -5.51
C GLN A 189 -7.04 -24.78 -5.37
N LEU A 190 -6.88 -23.55 -5.88
CA LEU A 190 -7.95 -22.56 -5.98
C LEU A 190 -8.87 -22.91 -7.16
N ARG A 191 -9.74 -23.92 -6.99
CA ARG A 191 -10.90 -24.14 -7.87
C ARG A 191 -12.06 -23.16 -7.59
N PHE A 192 -11.78 -22.07 -6.88
CA PHE A 192 -12.74 -21.06 -6.50
C PHE A 192 -12.14 -19.69 -6.81
N ASP A 193 -12.68 -19.03 -7.83
CA ASP A 193 -12.30 -17.68 -8.24
C ASP A 193 -12.83 -16.68 -7.19
N ALA A 194 -12.09 -16.53 -6.10
CA ALA A 194 -12.38 -15.52 -5.09
C ALA A 194 -11.98 -14.14 -5.64
N TYR A 195 -13.00 -13.37 -6.02
CA TYR A 195 -13.02 -11.90 -6.17
C TYR A 195 -11.75 -11.26 -6.75
N GLY A 196 -11.52 -11.42 -8.06
CA GLY A 196 -10.79 -10.45 -8.87
C GLY A 196 -9.29 -10.26 -8.57
N LEU A 197 -8.62 -11.24 -7.97
CA LEU A 197 -7.17 -11.19 -7.77
C LEU A 197 -6.42 -11.58 -9.05
N ALA A 198 -5.40 -10.78 -9.40
CA ALA A 198 -4.50 -11.11 -10.48
C ALA A 198 -3.66 -12.38 -10.13
N PRO A 199 -3.31 -13.24 -11.12
CA PRO A 199 -2.62 -14.53 -10.90
C PRO A 199 -1.26 -14.43 -10.19
N ASP A 200 -0.70 -13.23 -10.07
CA ASP A 200 0.61 -12.94 -9.52
C ASP A 200 0.60 -12.46 -8.06
N MET A 201 -0.58 -12.27 -7.45
CA MET A 201 -0.73 -11.73 -6.10
C MET A 201 -1.73 -12.57 -5.27
N PRO A 202 -1.27 -13.67 -4.64
CA PRO A 202 -2.15 -14.47 -3.80
C PRO A 202 -2.54 -13.69 -2.55
N ASP A 203 -3.84 -13.63 -2.23
CA ASP A 203 -4.31 -13.12 -0.94
C ASP A 203 -3.71 -14.00 0.17
N PRO A 204 -2.88 -13.42 1.07
CA PRO A 204 -2.21 -14.19 2.11
C PRO A 204 -3.19 -14.84 3.08
N VAL A 205 -4.36 -14.24 3.31
CA VAL A 205 -5.41 -14.80 4.17
C VAL A 205 -6.06 -15.99 3.49
N ALA A 206 -6.48 -15.84 2.23
CA ALA A 206 -7.06 -16.95 1.46
C ALA A 206 -6.06 -18.12 1.32
N TYR A 207 -4.78 -17.82 1.07
CA TYR A 207 -3.73 -18.83 1.02
C TYR A 207 -3.58 -19.56 2.36
N ALA A 208 -3.58 -18.84 3.49
CA ALA A 208 -3.50 -19.45 4.81
C ALA A 208 -4.72 -20.34 5.10
N ILE A 209 -5.93 -19.90 4.74
CA ILE A 209 -7.17 -20.70 4.89
C ILE A 209 -7.09 -21.99 4.08
N ASN A 210 -6.69 -21.93 2.81
CA ASN A 210 -6.56 -23.12 1.98
C ASN A 210 -5.52 -24.10 2.54
N ARG A 211 -4.39 -23.59 3.04
CA ARG A 211 -3.37 -24.42 3.70
C ARG A 211 -3.88 -25.08 4.98
N MET A 212 -4.69 -24.37 5.77
CA MET A 212 -5.34 -24.96 6.95
C MET A 212 -6.33 -26.05 6.55
N LEU A 213 -7.17 -25.82 5.53
CA LEU A 213 -8.12 -26.81 5.03
C LEU A 213 -7.43 -28.08 4.49
N GLU A 214 -6.34 -27.93 3.74
CA GLU A 214 -5.52 -29.06 3.29
C GLU A 214 -4.96 -29.87 4.48
N HIS A 215 -4.48 -29.17 5.51
CA HIS A 215 -3.93 -29.84 6.69
C HIS A 215 -5.03 -30.58 7.46
N ILE A 216 -6.20 -29.98 7.63
CA ILE A 216 -7.37 -30.62 8.27
C ILE A 216 -7.77 -31.89 7.50
N GLN A 217 -7.86 -31.84 6.17
CA GLN A 217 -8.19 -33.03 5.36
C GLN A 217 -7.15 -34.15 5.44
N VAL A 218 -5.88 -33.83 5.68
CA VAL A 218 -4.84 -34.83 5.92
C VAL A 218 -4.95 -35.41 7.31
N LEU A 219 -5.18 -34.57 8.34
CA LEU A 219 -5.39 -35.01 9.71
C LEU A 219 -6.63 -35.90 9.85
N ASP A 220 -7.74 -35.55 9.19
CA ASP A 220 -8.97 -36.36 9.21
C ASP A 220 -8.71 -37.77 8.68
N ARG A 221 -7.97 -37.90 7.57
CA ARG A 221 -7.56 -39.21 7.03
C ARG A 221 -6.68 -39.99 7.99
N GLN A 222 -5.70 -39.33 8.63
CA GLN A 222 -4.83 -39.98 9.60
C GLN A 222 -5.60 -40.45 10.85
N ILE A 223 -6.54 -39.65 11.33
CA ILE A 223 -7.41 -40.01 12.46
C ILE A 223 -8.29 -41.21 12.08
N GLU A 224 -8.82 -41.24 10.86
CA GLU A 224 -9.67 -42.32 10.40
C GLU A 224 -8.90 -43.65 10.25
N GLU A 225 -7.67 -43.59 9.72
CA GLU A 225 -6.74 -44.73 9.68
C GLU A 225 -6.38 -45.22 11.09
N LEU A 226 -6.08 -44.31 12.02
CA LEU A 226 -5.77 -44.66 13.42
C LEU A 226 -6.99 -45.29 14.12
N ARG A 227 -8.18 -44.73 13.93
CA ARG A 227 -9.45 -45.30 14.44
C ARG A 227 -9.70 -46.69 13.90
N ARG A 228 -9.35 -46.96 12.64
CA ARG A 228 -9.45 -48.29 12.05
C ARG A 228 -8.48 -49.28 12.72
N ALA A 229 -7.21 -48.91 12.87
CA ALA A 229 -6.22 -49.77 13.53
C ALA A 229 -6.56 -50.07 14.99
N LEU A 230 -7.07 -49.08 15.75
CA LEU A 230 -7.51 -49.27 17.14
C LEU A 230 -8.72 -50.21 17.24
N ARG A 231 -9.67 -50.11 16.31
CA ARG A 231 -10.82 -51.02 16.24
C ARG A 231 -10.39 -52.45 15.89
N GLU A 232 -9.43 -52.62 14.99
CA GLU A 232 -8.82 -53.92 14.67
C GLU A 232 -8.08 -54.54 15.87
N ALA A 233 -7.51 -53.71 16.76
CA ALA A 233 -6.91 -54.13 18.02
C ALA A 233 -7.91 -54.37 19.16
N GLY A 234 -9.22 -54.24 18.90
CA GLY A 234 -10.29 -54.46 19.89
C GLY A 234 -10.53 -53.31 20.87
N ILE A 235 -9.99 -52.12 20.59
CA ILE A 235 -10.16 -50.92 21.43
C ILE A 235 -11.35 -50.12 20.91
N ALA A 236 -12.35 -49.89 21.76
CA ALA A 236 -13.51 -49.06 21.43
C ALA A 236 -13.11 -47.58 21.35
N VAL A 237 -13.39 -46.93 20.22
CA VAL A 237 -13.15 -45.49 20.03
C VAL A 237 -14.49 -44.76 19.94
N PRO A 238 -14.81 -43.84 20.86
CA PRO A 238 -16.06 -43.09 20.82
C PRO A 238 -16.09 -42.12 19.64
N GLU A 239 -17.26 -41.98 19.03
CA GLU A 239 -17.52 -40.95 18.03
C GLU A 239 -17.65 -39.60 18.73
N VAL A 240 -16.95 -38.60 18.19
CA VAL A 240 -17.03 -37.22 18.66
C VAL A 240 -17.75 -36.44 17.58
N GLU A 241 -18.91 -35.89 17.92
CA GLU A 241 -19.68 -35.02 17.04
C GLU A 241 -18.96 -33.67 16.93
N LEU A 242 -18.70 -33.22 15.70
CA LEU A 242 -18.10 -31.92 15.48
C LEU A 242 -19.17 -30.82 15.67
N PRO A 243 -18.85 -29.73 16.36
CA PRO A 243 -19.77 -28.61 16.48
C PRO A 243 -20.11 -28.02 15.09
N PRO A 244 -21.37 -27.63 14.84
CA PRO A 244 -21.78 -27.08 13.55
C PRO A 244 -21.11 -25.72 13.29
N LEU A 245 -20.79 -25.43 12.02
CA LEU A 245 -20.11 -24.21 11.57
C LEU A 245 -21.03 -22.98 11.44
N GLU A 246 -22.26 -23.04 11.94
CA GLU A 246 -23.33 -22.05 11.70
C GLU A 246 -23.01 -20.61 12.19
N ALA A 247 -22.01 -20.43 13.06
CA ALA A 247 -21.63 -19.11 13.60
C ALA A 247 -20.58 -18.34 12.77
N CYS A 248 -20.07 -18.91 11.67
CA CYS A 248 -19.00 -18.30 10.85
C CYS A 248 -19.49 -17.67 9.54
N GLU A 249 -20.77 -17.32 9.42
CA GLU A 249 -21.22 -16.46 8.33
C GLU A 249 -20.78 -15.01 8.60
N LEU A 250 -19.79 -14.54 7.83
CA LEU A 250 -19.61 -13.10 7.64
C LEU A 250 -20.89 -12.59 6.99
N ARG A 251 -21.80 -12.01 7.80
CA ARG A 251 -22.98 -11.31 7.31
C ARG A 251 -22.52 -10.24 6.30
N ASN A 252 -22.59 -10.57 5.02
CA ASN A 252 -22.46 -9.61 3.95
C ASN A 252 -23.67 -8.69 4.07
N GLY A 253 -23.48 -7.48 4.62
CA GLY A 253 -24.51 -6.47 4.70
C GLY A 253 -25.00 -6.11 3.30
N LYS A 254 -26.04 -6.79 2.82
CA LYS A 254 -26.84 -6.36 1.67
C LYS A 254 -28.26 -6.06 2.14
N GLU A 255 -28.52 -4.76 2.17
CA GLU A 255 -29.76 -4.08 1.81
C GLU A 255 -31.07 -4.59 2.44
N GLU A 256 -31.45 -4.00 3.57
CA GLU A 256 -32.87 -3.71 3.82
C GLU A 256 -33.32 -2.64 2.80
N LYS A 257 -33.86 -3.08 1.66
CA LYS A 257 -34.80 -2.26 0.90
C LYS A 257 -36.16 -2.37 1.59
N ASN A 258 -36.46 -1.43 2.48
CA ASN A 258 -37.84 -1.19 2.87
C ASN A 258 -38.50 -0.30 1.81
N ALA A 259 -39.64 -0.81 1.35
CA ALA A 259 -40.65 -0.13 0.55
C ALA A 259 -41.27 1.06 1.29
#